data_AF-A0ABD6DT54-F1
#
_entry.id   AF-A0ABD6DT54-F1
#
_cell.length_a   1.000
_cell.length_b   1.000
_cell.length_c   1.000
_cell.angle_alpha   90.00
_cell.angle_beta   90.00
_cell.angle_gamma   90.00
#
_symmetry.space_group_name_H-M   'P 1'
#
loop_
_entity.id
_entity.type
_entity.pdbx_description
1 polymer ?
#
loop_
_entity_poly.entity_id
_entity_poly.type
_entity_poly.pdbx_seq_one_letter_code
_entity_poly.pdbx_strand_id
1 'polypeptide(L)'
;MSSQPDATADANAPEESVAAALSSAAFARIVAHADGDALAAAGLLARALRGVDVPFQVRVASLGTDVSTDSDDGLLVAVGSDLPDADVTIDAEGRPASLRAHEVATTLVGDPGRGSDGVIDPILALAGTVAAGAHPDSVAAPLVETATDAGSMERRAGVASLVDDVVDDLAHSTLVHAAFSGTEDASRAELSSVLEPDSNAQDEETRRSIASRVALAVAGDDESTPRGATAVERLLRPYATPDSPMATLGGLADVLNAVAVERPGVGVALALGHGGRSAALDAWRDHAAAVHRAVDTAHTGRYDGVYVVRADVRAEDMEGDNGGDEGATLGRLRTVARLVRDFRSPEPLVAALDDGRAALSAPESGADDAAAALASEFPTESAAWSGGPRRAIARFDPATEEADVIAAIREASK
;
A
#
# COMPACT_ATOMS: atom_id res chain seq x y z
N MET A 1 -32.38 -28.80 -10.54
CA MET A 1 -31.77 -28.39 -9.26
C MET A 1 -30.36 -28.92 -9.28
N SER A 2 -29.44 -28.09 -9.77
CA SER A 2 -28.01 -28.41 -9.77
C SER A 2 -27.48 -27.95 -8.42
N SER A 3 -26.87 -28.86 -7.66
CA SER A 3 -26.25 -28.54 -6.39
C SER A 3 -25.10 -27.58 -6.65
N GLN A 4 -25.26 -26.32 -6.24
CA GLN A 4 -24.14 -25.40 -6.06
C GLN A 4 -23.23 -26.01 -4.99
N PRO A 5 -21.93 -26.20 -5.26
CA PRO A 5 -21.02 -26.58 -4.20
C PRO A 5 -20.97 -25.44 -3.19
N ASP A 6 -21.15 -25.79 -1.92
CA ASP A 6 -20.86 -24.97 -0.74
C ASP A 6 -19.36 -24.67 -0.78
N ALA A 7 -18.96 -23.66 -1.55
CA ALA A 7 -17.57 -23.26 -1.73
C ALA A 7 -17.39 -21.91 -1.07
N THR A 8 -17.04 -21.92 0.22
CA THR A 8 -16.33 -20.78 0.80
C THR A 8 -15.07 -20.54 -0.05
N ALA A 9 -14.85 -19.31 -0.53
CA ALA A 9 -13.63 -18.97 -1.25
C ALA A 9 -12.40 -19.32 -0.39
N ASP A 10 -11.62 -20.27 -0.88
CA ASP A 10 -10.33 -20.61 -0.28
C ASP A 10 -9.26 -19.67 -0.85
N ALA A 11 -8.70 -18.80 -0.01
CA ALA A 11 -7.58 -17.93 -0.38
C ALA A 11 -6.36 -18.72 -0.89
N ASN A 12 -6.23 -19.99 -0.49
CA ASN A 12 -5.16 -20.88 -0.91
C ASN A 12 -5.54 -21.80 -2.08
N ALA A 13 -6.65 -21.52 -2.78
CA ALA A 13 -7.03 -22.27 -3.97
C ALA A 13 -5.88 -22.28 -5.00
N PRO A 14 -5.56 -23.43 -5.65
CA PRO A 14 -4.50 -23.52 -6.66
C PRO A 14 -4.72 -22.54 -7.82
N GLU A 15 -3.63 -22.02 -8.41
CA GLU A 15 -3.69 -20.97 -9.43
C GLU A 15 -4.44 -21.43 -10.68
N GLU A 16 -4.34 -22.70 -11.03
CA GLU A 16 -5.07 -23.29 -12.15
C GLU A 16 -6.57 -23.33 -11.88
N SER A 17 -6.98 -23.56 -10.63
CA SER A 17 -8.39 -23.55 -10.24
C SER A 17 -8.97 -22.14 -10.34
N VAL A 18 -8.21 -21.15 -9.84
CA VAL A 18 -8.61 -19.74 -9.91
C VAL A 18 -8.66 -19.27 -11.36
N ALA A 19 -7.66 -19.59 -12.17
CA ALA A 19 -7.63 -19.26 -13.59
C ALA A 19 -8.78 -19.94 -14.37
N ALA A 20 -9.13 -21.19 -14.04
CA ALA A 20 -10.27 -21.89 -14.63
C ALA A 20 -11.60 -21.19 -14.26
N ALA A 21 -11.79 -20.78 -13.01
CA ALA A 21 -12.97 -20.03 -12.59
C ALA A 21 -13.07 -18.70 -13.37
N LEU A 22 -11.98 -17.94 -13.43
CA LEU A 22 -11.92 -16.65 -14.14
C LEU A 22 -12.20 -16.76 -15.64
N SER A 23 -11.60 -17.74 -16.32
CA SER A 23 -11.81 -17.95 -17.76
C SER A 23 -13.23 -18.44 -18.11
N SER A 24 -13.92 -19.09 -17.16
CA SER A 24 -15.30 -19.55 -17.34
C SER A 24 -16.35 -18.48 -16.99
N ALA A 25 -15.94 -17.38 -16.35
CA ALA A 25 -16.85 -16.36 -15.89
C ALA A 25 -17.45 -15.57 -17.06
N ALA A 26 -18.76 -15.32 -17.02
CA ALA A 26 -19.42 -14.42 -17.97
C ALA A 26 -19.05 -12.94 -17.70
N PHE A 27 -18.71 -12.63 -16.45
CA PHE A 27 -18.32 -11.32 -15.95
C PHE A 27 -17.57 -11.50 -14.62
N ALA A 28 -16.53 -10.71 -14.38
CA ALA A 28 -15.76 -10.74 -13.13
C ALA A 28 -15.88 -9.43 -12.35
N ARG A 29 -16.19 -9.51 -11.05
CA ARG A 29 -16.28 -8.38 -10.14
C ARG A 29 -15.10 -8.43 -9.17
N ILE A 30 -14.10 -7.59 -9.40
CA ILE A 30 -12.90 -7.52 -8.58
C ILE A 30 -13.09 -6.45 -7.51
N VAL A 31 -12.92 -6.83 -6.25
CA VAL A 31 -12.98 -5.95 -5.09
C VAL A 31 -11.64 -6.00 -4.38
N ALA A 32 -10.88 -4.93 -4.49
CA ALA A 32 -9.55 -4.81 -3.91
C ALA A 32 -9.57 -4.00 -2.61
N HIS A 33 -8.73 -4.39 -1.66
CA HIS A 33 -8.39 -3.53 -0.53
C HIS A 33 -7.81 -2.19 -1.02
N ALA A 34 -8.07 -1.12 -0.28
CA ALA A 34 -7.54 0.21 -0.57
C ALA A 34 -6.05 0.34 -0.21
N ASP A 35 -5.19 -0.51 -0.78
CA ASP A 35 -3.73 -0.38 -0.75
C ASP A 35 -3.08 -0.64 -2.12
N GLY A 36 -1.79 -0.34 -2.22
CA GLY A 36 -1.05 -0.47 -3.45
C GLY A 36 -0.81 -1.92 -3.89
N ASP A 37 -0.80 -2.89 -2.97
CA ASP A 37 -0.60 -4.31 -3.30
C ASP A 37 -1.86 -4.90 -3.93
N ALA A 38 -3.00 -4.72 -3.28
CA ALA A 38 -4.31 -5.15 -3.76
C ALA A 38 -4.70 -4.40 -5.05
N LEU A 39 -4.37 -3.11 -5.18
CA LEU A 39 -4.57 -2.36 -6.42
C LEU A 39 -3.73 -2.91 -7.57
N ALA A 40 -2.45 -3.22 -7.34
CA ALA A 40 -1.58 -3.83 -8.33
C ALA A 40 -2.10 -5.22 -8.75
N ALA A 41 -2.49 -6.05 -7.77
CA ALA A 41 -3.11 -7.35 -7.98
C ALA A 41 -4.37 -7.26 -8.85
N ALA A 42 -5.29 -6.35 -8.53
CA ALA A 42 -6.49 -6.10 -9.33
C ALA A 42 -6.15 -5.66 -10.76
N GLY A 43 -5.14 -4.81 -10.93
CA GLY A 43 -4.64 -4.41 -12.25
C GLY A 43 -4.13 -5.58 -13.09
N LEU A 44 -3.35 -6.49 -12.48
CA LEU A 44 -2.83 -7.69 -13.13
C LEU A 44 -3.95 -8.62 -13.59
N LEU A 45 -4.91 -8.91 -12.70
CA LEU A 45 -6.07 -9.75 -13.01
C LEU A 45 -6.92 -9.13 -14.12
N ALA A 46 -7.18 -7.83 -14.04
CA ALA A 46 -7.97 -7.12 -15.04
C ALA A 46 -7.28 -7.07 -16.43
N ARG A 47 -5.95 -6.93 -16.48
CA ARG A 47 -5.18 -7.07 -17.73
C ARG A 47 -5.28 -8.48 -18.30
N ALA A 48 -5.20 -9.51 -17.45
CA ALA A 48 -5.31 -10.91 -17.87
C ALA A 48 -6.72 -11.26 -18.37
N LEU A 49 -7.77 -10.86 -17.64
CA LEU A 49 -9.17 -11.02 -18.04
C LEU A 49 -9.46 -10.36 -19.39
N ARG A 50 -8.91 -9.16 -19.62
CA ARG A 50 -8.95 -8.52 -20.93
C ARG A 50 -8.26 -9.35 -22.00
N GLY A 51 -7.11 -9.94 -21.69
CA GLY A 51 -6.36 -10.80 -22.61
C GLY A 51 -7.12 -12.06 -23.03
N VAL A 52 -8.07 -12.53 -22.21
CA VAL A 52 -8.94 -13.69 -22.49
C VAL A 52 -10.39 -13.28 -22.79
N ASP A 53 -10.64 -12.02 -23.11
CA ASP A 53 -11.95 -11.45 -23.47
C ASP A 53 -13.06 -11.63 -22.41
N VAL A 54 -12.71 -11.71 -21.12
CA VAL A 54 -13.67 -11.73 -20.02
C VAL A 54 -13.93 -10.30 -19.53
N PRO A 55 -15.19 -9.80 -19.57
CA PRO A 55 -15.51 -8.46 -19.10
C PRO A 55 -15.42 -8.39 -17.57
N PHE A 56 -15.04 -7.23 -17.04
CA PHE A 56 -14.81 -7.05 -15.62
C PHE A 56 -15.21 -5.67 -15.09
N GLN A 57 -15.40 -5.58 -13.78
CA GLN A 57 -15.45 -4.35 -13.00
C GLN A 57 -14.44 -4.43 -11.86
N VAL A 58 -13.72 -3.34 -11.61
CA VAL A 58 -12.84 -3.19 -10.43
C VAL A 58 -13.44 -2.16 -9.49
N ARG A 59 -13.49 -2.49 -8.20
CA ARG A 59 -13.77 -1.57 -7.10
C ARG A 59 -12.65 -1.68 -6.08
N VAL A 60 -12.37 -0.57 -5.41
CA VAL A 60 -11.37 -0.48 -4.33
C VAL A 60 -12.11 -0.03 -3.08
N ALA A 61 -11.92 -0.72 -1.96
CA ALA A 61 -12.63 -0.46 -0.70
C ALA A 61 -11.72 -0.70 0.51
N SER A 62 -11.85 0.12 1.56
CA SER A 62 -10.99 0.00 2.76
C SER A 62 -11.46 -1.10 3.72
N LEU A 63 -12.73 -1.14 4.09
CA LEU A 63 -13.29 -2.13 5.01
C LEU A 63 -14.16 -3.19 4.31
N GLY A 64 -14.45 -3.03 3.02
CA GLY A 64 -15.25 -3.98 2.25
C GLY A 64 -16.76 -4.03 2.59
N THR A 65 -17.20 -3.36 3.66
CA THR A 65 -18.58 -3.38 4.16
C THR A 65 -19.61 -2.76 3.21
N ASP A 66 -19.18 -1.88 2.31
CA ASP A 66 -20.07 -1.16 1.38
C ASP A 66 -20.25 -1.90 0.05
N VAL A 67 -19.69 -3.11 -0.06
CA VAL A 67 -19.74 -3.94 -1.26
C VAL A 67 -20.93 -4.87 -1.14
N SER A 68 -21.98 -4.61 -1.93
CA SER A 68 -23.13 -5.53 -2.01
C SER A 68 -22.69 -6.85 -2.65
N THR A 69 -22.81 -7.93 -1.88
CA THR A 69 -22.56 -9.32 -2.32
C THR A 69 -23.80 -9.94 -2.95
N ASP A 70 -24.99 -9.37 -2.71
CA ASP A 70 -26.32 -9.80 -3.17
C ASP A 70 -26.59 -9.75 -4.69
N SER A 71 -25.57 -9.62 -5.54
CA SER A 71 -25.78 -9.64 -7.00
C SER A 71 -25.31 -10.98 -7.56
N ASP A 72 -26.28 -11.76 -8.04
CA ASP A 72 -26.13 -13.04 -8.74
C ASP A 72 -25.38 -12.93 -10.10
N ASP A 73 -24.92 -11.73 -10.45
CA ASP A 73 -24.32 -11.44 -11.76
C ASP A 73 -22.79 -11.38 -11.65
N GLY A 74 -22.14 -12.48 -12.04
CA GLY A 74 -20.70 -12.57 -12.25
C GLY A 74 -19.91 -13.14 -11.07
N LEU A 75 -18.66 -13.53 -11.33
CA LEU A 75 -17.73 -14.09 -10.37
C LEU A 75 -17.16 -12.99 -9.46
N LEU A 76 -17.42 -13.05 -8.16
CA LEU A 76 -16.89 -12.12 -7.17
C LEU A 76 -15.48 -12.52 -6.73
N VAL A 77 -14.53 -11.63 -6.94
CA VAL A 77 -13.11 -11.81 -6.62
C VAL A 77 -12.69 -10.80 -5.55
N ALA A 78 -12.39 -11.27 -4.35
CA ALA A 78 -11.79 -10.46 -3.29
C ALA A 78 -10.27 -10.41 -3.44
N VAL A 79 -9.65 -9.27 -3.21
CA VAL A 79 -8.19 -9.09 -3.39
C VAL A 79 -7.60 -8.32 -2.20
N GLY A 80 -6.67 -8.93 -1.48
CA GLY A 80 -6.00 -8.33 -0.31
C GLY A 80 -6.89 -8.12 0.91
N SER A 81 -8.11 -8.69 0.91
CA SER A 81 -8.95 -8.79 2.10
C SER A 81 -9.89 -9.99 1.98
N ASP A 82 -10.22 -10.58 3.12
CA ASP A 82 -11.26 -11.58 3.19
C ASP A 82 -12.64 -10.95 3.05
N LEU A 83 -13.40 -11.39 2.05
CA LEU A 83 -14.81 -11.10 1.91
C LEU A 83 -15.56 -12.44 2.00
N PRO A 84 -16.39 -12.66 3.05
CA PRO A 84 -17.01 -13.95 3.30
C PRO A 84 -17.80 -14.55 2.13
N ASP A 85 -18.41 -13.69 1.30
CA ASP A 85 -19.25 -14.11 0.17
C ASP A 85 -18.52 -14.11 -1.18
N ALA A 86 -17.20 -13.95 -1.20
CA ALA A 86 -16.43 -14.03 -2.45
C ALA A 86 -16.47 -15.46 -3.02
N ASP A 87 -16.47 -15.57 -4.35
CA ASP A 87 -16.30 -16.86 -5.03
C ASP A 87 -14.81 -17.23 -5.10
N VAL A 88 -13.94 -16.22 -5.18
CA VAL A 88 -12.49 -16.34 -5.23
C VAL A 88 -11.86 -15.29 -4.31
N THR A 89 -10.89 -15.71 -3.50
CA THR A 89 -10.05 -14.79 -2.74
C THR A 89 -8.64 -14.84 -3.28
N ILE A 90 -8.11 -13.67 -3.64
CA ILE A 90 -6.70 -13.43 -3.95
C ILE A 90 -6.10 -12.75 -2.73
N ASP A 91 -5.83 -13.59 -1.75
CA ASP A 91 -5.02 -13.24 -0.61
C ASP A 91 -3.90 -14.27 -0.53
N ALA A 92 -2.78 -13.90 0.04
CA ALA A 92 -1.74 -14.87 0.30
C ALA A 92 -1.37 -14.77 1.77
N GLU A 93 -1.70 -15.82 2.52
CA GLU A 93 -1.26 -15.98 3.91
C GLU A 93 0.25 -15.70 4.01
N GLY A 94 0.60 -14.48 4.43
CA GLY A 94 1.98 -14.02 4.57
C GLY A 94 2.76 -13.67 3.28
N ARG A 95 2.16 -13.63 2.08
CA ARG A 95 2.82 -13.09 0.86
C ARG A 95 2.04 -11.92 0.25
N PRO A 96 2.65 -11.08 -0.60
CA PRO A 96 1.93 -10.04 -1.34
C PRO A 96 0.89 -10.60 -2.31
N ALA A 97 -0.30 -10.00 -2.33
CA ALA A 97 -1.42 -10.38 -3.20
C ALA A 97 -1.06 -10.16 -4.68
N SER A 98 -0.25 -9.16 -5.00
CA SER A 98 0.21 -8.88 -6.37
C SER A 98 1.06 -10.00 -6.97
N LEU A 99 1.84 -10.73 -6.15
CA LEU A 99 2.58 -11.91 -6.63
C LEU A 99 1.62 -13.06 -6.93
N ARG A 100 0.63 -13.29 -6.06
CA ARG A 100 -0.39 -14.31 -6.29
C ARG A 100 -1.20 -14.01 -7.56
N ALA A 101 -1.61 -12.76 -7.73
CA ALA A 101 -2.29 -12.29 -8.92
C ALA A 101 -1.44 -12.47 -10.17
N HIS A 102 -0.12 -12.25 -10.11
CA HIS A 102 0.79 -12.47 -11.22
C HIS A 102 0.86 -13.95 -11.64
N GLU A 103 0.94 -14.88 -10.69
CA GLU A 103 0.90 -16.34 -10.94
C GLU A 103 -0.42 -16.76 -11.59
N VAL A 104 -1.56 -16.32 -11.04
CA VAL A 104 -2.91 -16.59 -11.57
C VAL A 104 -3.07 -15.99 -12.97
N ALA A 105 -2.65 -14.75 -13.16
CA ALA A 105 -2.76 -14.04 -14.43
C ALA A 105 -1.91 -14.70 -15.53
N THR A 106 -0.70 -15.16 -15.18
CA THR A 106 0.17 -15.92 -16.09
C THR A 106 -0.47 -17.24 -16.49
N THR A 107 -1.06 -17.94 -15.52
CA THR A 107 -1.78 -19.20 -15.76
C THR A 107 -3.02 -18.99 -16.63
N LEU A 108 -3.76 -17.91 -16.39
CA LEU A 108 -4.97 -17.54 -17.13
C LEU A 108 -4.69 -17.25 -18.61
N VAL A 109 -3.61 -16.53 -18.90
CA VAL A 109 -3.21 -16.19 -20.27
C VAL A 109 -2.54 -17.36 -20.99
N GLY A 110 -1.83 -18.22 -20.27
CA GLY A 110 -1.15 -19.40 -20.81
C GLY A 110 0.22 -19.11 -21.45
N ASP A 111 0.80 -20.11 -22.15
CA ASP A 111 2.14 -20.02 -22.75
C ASP A 111 2.18 -18.90 -23.81
N PRO A 112 3.08 -17.90 -23.69
CA PRO A 112 3.18 -16.74 -24.58
C PRO A 112 3.66 -17.10 -26.00
N GLY A 113 2.87 -17.88 -26.73
CA GLY A 113 3.23 -18.41 -28.05
C GLY A 113 2.93 -17.47 -29.21
N ARG A 114 2.03 -16.47 -29.06
CA ARG A 114 1.66 -15.52 -30.12
C ARG A 114 1.08 -14.22 -29.54
N GLY A 115 1.87 -13.15 -29.49
CA GLY A 115 1.35 -11.78 -29.33
C GLY A 115 0.97 -11.34 -27.91
N SER A 116 1.41 -12.05 -26.87
CA SER A 116 1.17 -11.75 -25.46
C SER A 116 2.27 -10.88 -24.81
N ASP A 117 3.19 -10.33 -25.60
CA ASP A 117 4.22 -9.41 -25.10
C ASP A 117 3.54 -8.23 -24.39
N GLY A 118 3.77 -8.12 -23.08
CA GLY A 118 3.26 -7.03 -22.24
C GLY A 118 1.86 -7.20 -21.65
N VAL A 119 1.20 -8.36 -21.82
CA VAL A 119 -0.11 -8.61 -21.19
C VAL A 119 0.04 -8.71 -19.66
N ILE A 120 1.06 -9.43 -19.20
CA ILE A 120 1.39 -9.56 -17.78
C ILE A 120 2.63 -8.72 -17.48
N ASP A 121 2.46 -7.71 -16.63
CA ASP A 121 3.49 -6.72 -16.32
C ASP A 121 4.22 -7.09 -15.02
N PRO A 122 5.48 -7.57 -15.09
CA PRO A 122 6.24 -7.96 -13.90
C PRO A 122 6.55 -6.77 -12.99
N ILE A 123 6.65 -5.55 -13.55
CA ILE A 123 6.95 -4.34 -12.78
C ILE A 123 5.79 -4.00 -11.85
N LEU A 124 4.55 -4.15 -12.33
CA LEU A 124 3.36 -3.92 -11.51
C LEU A 124 3.27 -4.90 -10.33
N ALA A 125 3.58 -6.18 -10.57
CA ALA A 125 3.62 -7.20 -9.51
C ALA A 125 4.69 -6.89 -8.45
N LEU A 126 5.89 -6.52 -8.90
CA LEU A 126 6.99 -6.15 -8.00
C LEU A 126 6.71 -4.83 -7.26
N ALA A 127 5.98 -3.89 -7.86
CA ALA A 127 5.60 -2.65 -7.19
C ALA A 127 4.55 -2.90 -6.10
N GLY A 128 3.56 -3.77 -6.36
CA GLY A 128 2.63 -4.22 -5.34
C GLY A 128 3.33 -4.92 -4.17
N THR A 129 4.34 -5.75 -4.47
CA THR A 129 5.21 -6.39 -3.47
C THR A 129 5.88 -5.36 -2.55
N VAL A 130 6.43 -4.29 -3.12
CA VAL A 130 7.03 -3.19 -2.35
C VAL A 130 5.96 -2.43 -1.55
N ALA A 131 4.77 -2.22 -2.11
CA ALA A 131 3.66 -1.54 -1.43
C ALA A 131 3.16 -2.32 -0.19
N ALA A 132 3.14 -3.66 -0.26
CA ALA A 132 2.90 -4.54 0.88
C ALA A 132 3.98 -4.42 1.98
N GLY A 133 5.12 -3.78 1.67
CA GLY A 133 6.26 -3.60 2.56
C GLY A 133 7.24 -4.77 2.54
N ALA A 134 7.12 -5.68 1.56
CA ALA A 134 8.06 -6.77 1.35
C ALA A 134 9.21 -6.32 0.42
N HIS A 135 10.40 -6.87 0.64
CA HIS A 135 11.54 -6.62 -0.23
C HIS A 135 11.50 -7.58 -1.43
N PRO A 136 11.53 -7.11 -2.69
CA PRO A 136 11.32 -7.96 -3.86
C PRO A 136 12.36 -9.07 -4.00
N ASP A 137 13.63 -8.80 -3.68
CA ASP A 137 14.69 -9.83 -3.69
C ASP A 137 14.45 -10.96 -2.67
N SER A 138 13.64 -10.71 -1.64
CA SER A 138 13.38 -11.71 -0.59
C SER A 138 12.20 -12.63 -0.92
N VAL A 139 11.20 -12.12 -1.66
CA VAL A 139 9.95 -12.85 -1.89
C VAL A 139 9.66 -13.14 -3.37
N ALA A 140 10.36 -12.48 -4.29
CA ALA A 140 10.13 -12.55 -5.73
C ALA A 140 11.44 -12.57 -6.55
N ALA A 141 12.52 -13.14 -6.01
CA ALA A 141 13.84 -13.15 -6.64
C ALA A 141 13.85 -13.60 -8.12
N PRO A 142 13.14 -14.68 -8.53
CA PRO A 142 13.10 -15.09 -9.94
C PRO A 142 12.48 -14.04 -10.87
N LEU A 143 11.48 -13.31 -10.38
CA LEU A 143 10.81 -12.26 -11.15
C LEU A 143 11.70 -11.02 -11.29
N VAL A 144 12.46 -10.68 -10.24
CA VAL A 144 13.47 -9.62 -10.28
C VAL A 144 14.58 -9.94 -11.27
N GLU A 145 15.10 -11.17 -11.24
CA GLU A 145 16.13 -11.64 -12.17
C GLU A 145 15.62 -11.54 -13.61
N THR A 146 14.42 -12.08 -13.88
CA THR A 146 13.79 -12.02 -15.21
C THR A 146 13.62 -10.58 -15.71
N ALA A 147 13.12 -9.67 -14.86
CA ALA A 147 12.91 -8.27 -15.22
C ALA A 147 14.23 -7.53 -15.47
N THR A 148 15.27 -7.86 -14.71
CA THR A 148 16.62 -7.27 -14.85
C THR A 148 17.31 -7.76 -16.12
N ASP A 149 17.26 -9.06 -16.39
CA ASP A 149 17.84 -9.66 -17.61
C ASP A 149 17.12 -9.16 -18.88
N ALA A 150 15.82 -8.87 -18.78
CA ALA A 150 15.05 -8.24 -19.86
C ALA A 150 15.35 -6.74 -20.03
N GLY A 151 16.14 -6.12 -19.15
CA GLY A 151 16.47 -4.69 -19.19
C GLY A 151 15.34 -3.77 -18.73
N SER A 152 14.22 -4.31 -18.25
CA SER A 152 13.09 -3.54 -17.72
C SER A 152 13.33 -2.98 -16.32
N MET A 153 14.35 -3.51 -15.63
CA MET A 153 14.78 -3.06 -14.31
C MET A 153 16.29 -2.98 -14.20
N GLU A 154 16.79 -2.01 -13.45
CA GLU A 154 18.21 -1.91 -13.10
C GLU A 154 18.37 -1.46 -11.65
N ARG A 155 19.18 -2.18 -10.86
CA ARG A 155 19.54 -1.74 -9.50
C ARG A 155 20.60 -0.65 -9.57
N ARG A 156 20.30 0.57 -9.10
CA ARG A 156 21.23 1.71 -9.16
C ARG A 156 21.40 2.42 -7.82
N ALA A 157 22.50 3.16 -7.65
CA ALA A 157 22.68 4.05 -6.50
C ALA A 157 21.65 5.20 -6.53
N GLY A 158 21.24 5.69 -5.37
CA GLY A 158 20.27 6.80 -5.25
C GLY A 158 19.14 6.51 -4.27
N VAL A 159 18.11 7.35 -4.36
CA VAL A 159 16.84 7.23 -3.66
C VAL A 159 15.73 6.87 -4.65
N ALA A 160 14.69 6.18 -4.19
CA ALA A 160 13.50 5.95 -4.99
C ALA A 160 12.94 7.30 -5.45
N SER A 161 12.78 7.44 -6.77
CA SER A 161 12.38 8.67 -7.45
C SER A 161 11.20 8.38 -8.36
N LEU A 162 10.33 9.38 -8.55
CA LEU A 162 9.13 9.25 -9.38
C LEU A 162 9.28 9.93 -10.73
N VAL A 163 9.80 11.16 -10.72
CA VAL A 163 9.81 12.07 -11.88
C VAL A 163 11.14 12.79 -12.11
N ASP A 164 12.22 12.34 -11.45
CA ASP A 164 13.55 12.96 -11.50
C ASP A 164 13.63 14.36 -10.87
N ASP A 165 12.69 14.71 -9.99
CA ASP A 165 12.78 15.87 -9.08
C ASP A 165 12.99 15.37 -7.65
N VAL A 166 14.25 15.30 -7.22
CA VAL A 166 14.59 14.70 -5.93
C VAL A 166 14.09 15.50 -4.73
N VAL A 167 13.82 16.80 -4.89
CA VAL A 167 13.31 17.64 -3.81
C VAL A 167 11.82 17.35 -3.61
N ASP A 168 11.04 17.33 -4.69
CA ASP A 168 9.62 16.95 -4.66
C ASP A 168 9.45 15.48 -4.20
N ASP A 169 10.28 14.58 -4.73
CA ASP A 169 10.29 13.15 -4.38
C ASP A 169 10.53 12.94 -2.88
N LEU A 170 11.52 13.61 -2.27
CA LEU A 170 11.83 13.44 -0.85
C LEU A 170 10.84 14.15 0.08
N ALA A 171 10.30 15.30 -0.34
CA ALA A 171 9.31 16.02 0.44
C ALA A 171 8.01 15.21 0.60
N HIS A 172 7.62 14.49 -0.45
CA HIS A 172 6.33 13.79 -0.50
C HIS A 172 6.47 12.26 -0.45
N SER A 173 7.67 11.68 -0.31
CA SER A 173 7.76 10.23 -0.21
C SER A 173 7.27 9.72 1.14
N THR A 174 6.36 8.75 1.12
CA THR A 174 5.95 8.04 2.33
C THR A 174 6.81 6.81 2.60
N LEU A 175 7.86 6.55 1.81
CA LEU A 175 8.82 5.49 2.09
C LEU A 175 9.77 5.83 3.25
N VAL A 176 9.86 7.11 3.60
CA VAL A 176 10.75 7.64 4.64
C VAL A 176 10.02 8.70 5.46
N HIS A 177 10.44 8.89 6.70
CA HIS A 177 10.08 10.08 7.47
C HIS A 177 11.28 10.57 8.28
N ALA A 178 11.59 11.85 8.12
CA ALA A 178 12.61 12.59 8.87
C ALA A 178 12.28 14.09 8.81
N ALA A 179 13.12 14.94 9.40
CA ALA A 179 12.91 16.39 9.47
C ALA A 179 12.78 17.11 8.10
N PHE A 180 13.17 16.46 7.00
CA PHE A 180 13.03 17.01 5.65
C PHE A 180 11.69 16.68 4.97
N SER A 181 10.93 15.73 5.53
CA SER A 181 9.67 15.26 4.97
C SER A 181 8.56 16.29 5.12
N GLY A 182 7.57 16.25 4.23
CA GLY A 182 6.36 17.07 4.27
C GLY A 182 6.48 18.45 3.60
N THR A 183 7.69 18.96 3.34
CA THR A 183 7.88 20.23 2.60
C THR A 183 9.10 20.22 1.69
N GLU A 184 8.97 20.79 0.50
CA GLU A 184 10.08 20.97 -0.43
C GLU A 184 11.19 21.86 0.14
N ASP A 185 10.84 22.86 0.95
CA ASP A 185 11.82 23.77 1.54
C ASP A 185 12.74 23.05 2.52
N ALA A 186 12.20 22.16 3.36
CA ALA A 186 13.01 21.35 4.27
C ALA A 186 13.86 20.33 3.50
N SER A 187 13.31 19.70 2.47
CA SER A 187 14.05 18.81 1.56
C SER A 187 15.18 19.51 0.82
N ARG A 188 14.94 20.72 0.31
CA ARG A 188 15.96 21.53 -0.35
C ARG A 188 17.06 21.97 0.62
N ALA A 189 16.69 22.37 1.84
CA ALA A 189 17.65 22.73 2.88
C ALA A 189 18.56 21.54 3.21
N GLU A 190 17.98 20.34 3.35
CA GLU A 190 18.70 19.12 3.68
C GLU A 190 19.69 18.70 2.57
N LEU A 191 19.30 18.88 1.30
CA LEU A 191 20.13 18.53 0.15
C LEU A 191 21.10 19.63 -0.30
N SER A 192 21.05 20.83 0.30
CA SER A 192 21.86 21.99 -0.13
C SER A 192 23.38 21.75 -0.13
N SER A 193 23.86 20.78 0.67
CA SER A 193 25.27 20.41 0.74
C SER A 193 25.72 19.41 -0.34
N VAL A 194 24.78 18.78 -1.04
CA VAL A 194 25.04 17.74 -2.06
C VAL A 194 24.52 18.10 -3.45
N LEU A 195 23.54 19.00 -3.54
CA LEU A 195 23.01 19.53 -4.81
C LEU A 195 23.64 20.89 -5.11
N GLU A 196 24.76 20.88 -5.84
CA GLU A 196 25.36 22.10 -6.40
C GLU A 196 24.55 22.59 -7.62
N PRO A 197 24.53 23.89 -7.94
CA PRO A 197 23.75 24.43 -9.07
C PRO A 197 24.06 23.78 -10.43
N ASP A 198 25.29 23.31 -10.62
CA ASP A 198 25.77 22.67 -11.84
C ASP A 198 25.75 21.12 -11.74
N SER A 199 25.31 20.56 -10.61
CA SER A 199 25.26 19.11 -10.39
C SER A 199 24.16 18.48 -11.25
N ASN A 200 24.48 17.32 -11.84
CA ASN A 200 23.48 16.54 -12.54
C ASN A 200 22.91 15.50 -11.58
N ALA A 201 21.69 15.70 -11.10
CA ALA A 201 21.05 14.76 -10.17
C ALA A 201 20.96 13.30 -10.68
N GLN A 202 21.16 13.07 -11.99
CA GLN A 202 21.21 11.74 -12.61
C GLN A 202 22.59 11.08 -12.59
N ASP A 203 23.66 11.83 -12.35
CA ASP A 203 24.99 11.28 -12.24
C ASP A 203 25.10 10.34 -11.02
N GLU A 204 25.92 9.30 -11.12
CA GLU A 204 25.98 8.25 -10.11
C GLU A 204 26.58 8.73 -8.79
N GLU A 205 27.50 9.69 -8.84
CA GLU A 205 28.18 10.25 -7.66
C GLU A 205 27.23 11.11 -6.84
N THR A 206 26.51 12.03 -7.49
CA THR A 206 25.44 12.86 -6.94
C THR A 206 24.33 11.98 -6.37
N ARG A 207 23.85 10.96 -7.09
CA ARG A 207 22.86 10.01 -6.55
C ARG A 207 23.33 9.32 -5.28
N ARG A 208 24.60 8.90 -5.23
CA ARG A 208 25.20 8.28 -4.04
C ARG A 208 25.34 9.26 -2.88
N SER A 209 25.72 10.51 -3.15
CA SER A 209 25.80 11.58 -2.15
C SER A 209 24.43 11.90 -1.56
N ILE A 210 23.39 12.02 -2.39
CA ILE A 210 22.00 12.19 -1.95
C ILE A 210 21.57 11.03 -1.05
N ALA A 211 21.73 9.78 -1.52
CA ALA A 211 21.38 8.59 -0.75
C ALA A 211 22.09 8.55 0.61
N SER A 212 23.37 8.95 0.66
CA SER A 212 24.16 8.98 1.88
C SER A 212 23.69 10.08 2.82
N ARG A 213 23.35 11.27 2.29
CA ARG A 213 22.78 12.38 3.08
C ARG A 213 21.46 11.98 3.72
N VAL A 214 20.56 11.37 2.95
CA VAL A 214 19.26 10.88 3.46
C VAL A 214 19.44 9.82 4.55
N ALA A 215 20.33 8.85 4.34
CA ALA A 215 20.62 7.83 5.35
C ALA A 215 21.15 8.44 6.66
N LEU A 216 22.04 9.44 6.56
CA LEU A 216 22.56 10.17 7.71
C LEU A 216 21.49 11.01 8.41
N ALA A 217 20.58 11.63 7.66
CA ALA A 217 19.48 12.39 8.22
C ALA A 217 18.53 11.51 9.04
N VAL A 218 18.18 10.31 8.53
CA VAL A 218 17.35 9.35 9.27
C VAL A 218 18.06 8.80 10.51
N ALA A 219 19.35 8.46 10.39
CA ALA A 219 20.12 7.87 11.48
C ALA A 219 20.52 8.90 12.57
N GLY A 220 20.64 10.18 12.19
CA GLY A 220 21.03 11.28 13.08
C GLY A 220 19.85 12.03 13.69
N ASP A 221 18.61 11.64 13.40
CA ASP A 221 17.42 12.21 14.01
C ASP A 221 17.26 11.66 15.44
N ASP A 222 17.21 12.57 16.42
CA ASP A 222 17.15 12.24 17.86
C ASP A 222 15.88 11.46 18.25
N GLU A 223 14.80 11.60 17.48
CA GLU A 223 13.54 10.87 17.67
C GLU A 223 13.52 9.55 16.89
N SER A 224 14.58 9.25 16.13
CA SER A 224 14.70 8.01 15.36
C SER A 224 14.98 6.81 16.26
N THR A 225 14.54 5.64 15.81
CA THR A 225 14.85 4.37 16.46
C THR A 225 15.78 3.53 15.59
N PRO A 226 16.45 2.49 16.13
CA PRO A 226 17.26 1.58 15.31
C PRO A 226 16.51 0.99 14.11
N ARG A 227 15.16 0.87 14.20
CA ARG A 227 14.32 0.44 13.08
C ARG A 227 14.34 1.40 11.91
N GLY A 228 14.48 2.71 12.15
CA GLY A 228 14.52 3.72 11.10
C GLY A 228 15.70 3.52 10.15
N ALA A 229 16.85 3.11 10.68
CA ALA A 229 18.05 2.79 9.89
C ALA A 229 17.87 1.58 8.97
N THR A 230 17.00 0.63 9.32
CA THR A 230 16.62 -0.49 8.43
C THR A 230 15.49 -0.08 7.49
N ALA A 231 14.51 0.69 7.97
CA ALA A 231 13.35 1.10 7.18
C ALA A 231 13.74 1.99 5.99
N VAL A 232 14.73 2.87 6.17
CA VAL A 232 15.23 3.74 5.09
C VAL A 232 15.80 2.95 3.90
N GLU A 233 16.22 1.68 4.09
CA GLU A 233 16.71 0.85 2.99
C GLU A 233 15.67 0.65 1.88
N ARG A 234 14.37 0.77 2.17
CA ARG A 234 13.30 0.72 1.15
C ARG A 234 13.36 1.88 0.16
N LEU A 235 13.94 3.00 0.57
CA LEU A 235 14.17 4.17 -0.27
C LEU A 235 15.51 4.05 -1.02
N LEU A 236 16.53 3.44 -0.41
CA LEU A 236 17.90 3.46 -0.90
C LEU A 236 18.18 2.37 -1.94
N ARG A 237 19.12 2.66 -2.85
CA ARG A 237 19.48 1.77 -3.98
C ARG A 237 18.23 1.26 -4.70
N PRO A 238 17.44 2.13 -5.35
CA PRO A 238 16.20 1.71 -5.98
C PRO A 238 16.46 0.82 -7.20
N TYR A 239 15.43 0.04 -7.56
CA TYR A 239 15.28 -0.49 -8.91
C TYR A 239 14.73 0.61 -9.82
N ALA A 240 15.52 1.05 -10.79
CA ALA A 240 15.06 1.92 -11.87
C ALA A 240 14.17 1.14 -12.83
N THR A 241 13.17 1.80 -13.38
CA THR A 241 12.18 1.18 -14.28
C THR A 241 11.97 2.08 -15.51
N PRO A 242 12.87 2.03 -16.51
CA PRO A 242 12.93 3.02 -17.60
C PRO A 242 11.64 3.16 -18.43
N ASP A 243 10.92 2.05 -18.61
CA ASP A 243 9.69 2.00 -19.43
C ASP A 243 8.40 2.10 -18.59
N SER A 244 8.53 2.29 -17.27
CA SER A 244 7.41 2.37 -16.33
C SER A 244 6.90 3.81 -16.19
N PRO A 245 5.63 4.04 -15.78
CA PRO A 245 5.12 5.38 -15.48
C PRO A 245 5.91 6.16 -14.42
N MET A 246 6.67 5.46 -13.57
CA MET A 246 7.55 6.06 -12.56
C MET A 246 8.99 5.62 -12.78
N ALA A 247 9.95 6.49 -12.41
CA ALA A 247 11.37 6.23 -12.63
C ALA A 247 11.92 5.06 -11.81
N THR A 248 11.25 4.67 -10.72
CA THR A 248 11.67 3.57 -9.85
C THR A 248 10.51 2.71 -9.36
N LEU A 249 10.81 1.46 -9.02
CA LEU A 249 9.86 0.51 -8.43
C LEU A 249 9.30 1.02 -7.09
N GLY A 250 10.15 1.59 -6.24
CA GLY A 250 9.73 2.19 -4.97
C GLY A 250 8.80 3.39 -5.17
N GLY A 251 9.10 4.26 -6.13
CA GLY A 251 8.24 5.38 -6.49
C GLY A 251 6.87 4.95 -7.01
N LEU A 252 6.83 3.89 -7.85
CA LEU A 252 5.55 3.32 -8.30
C LEU A 252 4.74 2.75 -7.13
N ALA A 253 5.39 2.03 -6.20
CA ALA A 253 4.73 1.47 -5.03
C ALA A 253 4.17 2.54 -4.09
N ASP A 254 4.89 3.65 -3.90
CA ASP A 254 4.46 4.79 -3.09
C ASP A 254 3.21 5.46 -3.71
N VAL A 255 3.22 5.69 -5.03
CA VAL A 255 2.05 6.22 -5.75
C VAL A 255 0.86 5.28 -5.68
N LEU A 256 1.07 3.97 -5.89
CA LEU A 256 -0.01 2.98 -5.83
C LEU A 256 -0.72 2.99 -4.48
N ASN A 257 0.02 3.10 -3.38
CA ASN A 257 -0.57 3.24 -2.04
C ASN A 257 -1.40 4.51 -1.91
N ALA A 258 -0.88 5.66 -2.37
CA ALA A 258 -1.61 6.92 -2.28
C ALA A 258 -2.88 6.94 -3.14
N VAL A 259 -2.80 6.52 -4.41
CA VAL A 259 -3.97 6.54 -5.30
C VAL A 259 -5.02 5.52 -4.93
N ALA A 260 -4.66 4.38 -4.34
CA ALA A 260 -5.64 3.42 -3.82
C ALA A 260 -6.54 4.03 -2.73
N VAL A 261 -6.00 5.00 -1.99
CA VAL A 261 -6.66 5.70 -0.89
C VAL A 261 -7.37 6.96 -1.37
N GLU A 262 -6.67 7.85 -2.08
CA GLU A 262 -7.17 9.19 -2.39
C GLU A 262 -8.06 9.22 -3.64
N ARG A 263 -7.69 8.44 -4.68
CA ARG A 263 -8.31 8.51 -6.01
C ARG A 263 -8.31 7.12 -6.67
N PRO A 264 -9.03 6.13 -6.12
CA PRO A 264 -8.92 4.73 -6.55
C PRO A 264 -9.21 4.50 -8.03
N GLY A 265 -10.12 5.28 -8.64
CA GLY A 265 -10.37 5.22 -10.09
C GLY A 265 -9.16 5.62 -10.94
N VAL A 266 -8.36 6.59 -10.48
CA VAL A 266 -7.09 6.96 -11.12
C VAL A 266 -6.07 5.83 -10.93
N GLY A 267 -6.04 5.22 -9.75
CA GLY A 267 -5.21 4.05 -9.46
C GLY A 267 -5.49 2.88 -10.38
N VAL A 268 -6.78 2.54 -10.58
CA VAL A 268 -7.19 1.47 -11.50
C VAL A 268 -6.79 1.81 -12.95
N ALA A 269 -6.98 3.06 -13.38
CA ALA A 269 -6.56 3.48 -14.73
C ALA A 269 -5.05 3.37 -14.93
N LEU A 270 -4.25 3.76 -13.92
CA LEU A 270 -2.79 3.64 -13.91
C LEU A 270 -2.35 2.17 -13.95
N ALA A 271 -2.91 1.33 -13.06
CA ALA A 271 -2.60 -0.10 -12.99
C ALA A 271 -2.99 -0.85 -14.28
N LEU A 272 -3.97 -0.36 -15.03
CA LEU A 272 -4.33 -0.91 -16.35
C LEU A 272 -3.52 -0.33 -17.52
N GLY A 273 -2.65 0.67 -17.29
CA GLY A 273 -1.85 1.30 -18.34
C GLY A 273 -2.62 2.31 -19.21
N HIS A 274 -3.79 2.81 -18.78
CA HIS A 274 -4.57 3.79 -19.55
C HIS A 274 -4.20 5.25 -19.27
N GLY A 275 -3.08 5.50 -18.59
CA GLY A 275 -2.62 6.84 -18.23
C GLY A 275 -3.00 7.24 -16.80
N GLY A 276 -3.24 8.53 -16.57
CA GLY A 276 -3.55 9.06 -15.23
C GLY A 276 -2.34 9.49 -14.40
N ARG A 277 -1.12 9.43 -14.96
CA ARG A 277 0.14 9.77 -14.25
C ARG A 277 0.09 11.10 -13.50
N SER A 278 -0.35 12.18 -14.15
CA SER A 278 -0.42 13.51 -13.50
C SER A 278 -1.37 13.50 -12.30
N ALA A 279 -2.59 12.99 -12.49
CA ALA A 279 -3.59 12.91 -11.42
C ALA A 279 -3.17 11.97 -10.28
N ALA A 280 -2.36 10.96 -10.59
CA ALA A 280 -1.77 10.05 -9.61
C ALA A 280 -0.67 10.73 -8.78
N LEU A 281 0.17 11.55 -9.41
CA LEU A 281 1.17 12.36 -8.71
C LEU A 281 0.52 13.43 -7.82
N ASP A 282 -0.55 14.07 -8.28
CA ASP A 282 -1.30 15.03 -7.46
C ASP A 282 -1.88 14.34 -6.21
N ALA A 283 -2.52 13.17 -6.38
CA ALA A 283 -3.04 12.37 -5.27
C ALA A 283 -1.93 11.92 -4.29
N TRP A 284 -0.75 11.56 -4.81
CA TRP A 284 0.39 11.21 -3.98
C TRP A 284 0.91 12.38 -3.16
N ARG A 285 1.02 13.59 -3.73
CA ARG A 285 1.41 14.80 -2.99
C ARG A 285 0.36 15.16 -1.93
N ASP A 286 -0.92 15.12 -2.28
CA ASP A 286 -2.03 15.37 -1.34
C ASP A 286 -1.97 14.39 -0.14
N HIS A 287 -1.78 13.10 -0.43
CA HIS A 287 -1.66 12.06 0.58
C HIS A 287 -0.46 12.30 1.50
N ALA A 288 0.72 12.53 0.92
CA ALA A 288 1.95 12.71 1.67
C ALA A 288 1.93 13.98 2.53
N ALA A 289 1.41 15.09 2.01
CA ALA A 289 1.27 16.33 2.74
C ALA A 289 0.30 16.20 3.93
N ALA A 290 -0.78 15.42 3.78
CA ALA A 290 -1.68 15.12 4.89
C ALA A 290 -0.99 14.23 5.93
N VAL A 291 -0.32 13.15 5.50
CA VAL A 291 0.33 12.19 6.38
C VAL A 291 1.50 12.79 7.16
N HIS A 292 2.43 13.50 6.51
CA HIS A 292 3.59 14.07 7.20
C HIS A 292 3.18 15.15 8.20
N ARG A 293 2.24 16.02 7.84
CA ARG A 293 1.64 16.98 8.77
C ARG A 293 1.00 16.30 9.97
N ALA A 294 0.27 15.21 9.73
CA ALA A 294 -0.37 14.45 10.79
C ALA A 294 0.66 13.81 11.73
N VAL A 295 1.79 13.32 11.21
CA VAL A 295 2.91 12.82 12.04
C VAL A 295 3.53 13.95 12.86
N ASP A 296 3.77 15.11 12.24
CA ASP A 296 4.44 16.26 12.88
C ASP A 296 3.59 16.94 13.96
N THR A 297 2.27 16.91 13.82
CA THR A 297 1.32 17.58 14.73
C THR A 297 0.61 16.63 15.70
N ALA A 298 0.84 15.31 15.58
CA ALA A 298 0.17 14.31 16.37
C ALA A 298 0.48 14.41 17.87
N HIS A 299 -0.52 14.06 18.68
CA HIS A 299 -0.32 13.86 20.12
C HIS A 299 -0.01 12.39 20.39
N THR A 300 1.19 12.11 20.87
CA THR A 300 1.68 10.75 21.08
C THR A 300 1.60 10.32 22.54
N GLY A 301 1.43 9.02 22.76
CA GLY A 301 1.46 8.40 24.09
C GLY A 301 2.15 7.05 24.03
N ARG A 302 3.12 6.83 24.92
CA ARG A 302 3.84 5.55 25.03
C ARG A 302 3.24 4.72 26.16
N TYR A 303 2.82 3.51 25.82
CA TYR A 303 2.32 2.51 26.75
C TYR A 303 3.12 1.23 26.59
N ASP A 304 3.10 0.36 27.60
CA ASP A 304 3.80 -0.93 27.55
C ASP A 304 3.27 -1.77 26.38
N GLY A 305 4.12 -1.99 25.37
CA GLY A 305 3.84 -2.73 24.14
C GLY A 305 3.24 -1.90 22.99
N VAL A 306 2.75 -0.68 23.25
CA VAL A 306 1.96 0.09 22.28
C VAL A 306 2.33 1.58 22.28
N TYR A 307 2.61 2.12 21.10
CA TYR A 307 2.79 3.55 20.88
C TYR A 307 1.57 4.14 20.16
N VAL A 308 0.86 5.03 20.84
CA VAL A 308 -0.39 5.62 20.35
C VAL A 308 -0.10 6.97 19.71
N VAL A 309 -0.72 7.22 18.57
CA VAL A 309 -0.62 8.45 17.78
C VAL A 309 -2.03 8.97 17.56
N ARG A 310 -2.34 10.16 18.08
CA ARG A 310 -3.61 10.84 17.80
C ARG A 310 -3.35 11.85 16.70
N ALA A 311 -3.86 11.57 15.51
CA ALA A 311 -3.46 12.25 14.29
C ALA A 311 -4.71 12.73 13.55
N ASP A 312 -4.78 14.04 13.29
CA ASP A 312 -5.76 14.56 12.34
C ASP A 312 -5.19 14.42 10.93
N VAL A 313 -5.81 13.54 10.15
CA VAL A 313 -5.40 13.22 8.78
C VAL A 313 -6.34 13.82 7.73
N ARG A 314 -7.29 14.67 8.14
CA ARG A 314 -8.22 15.32 7.20
C ARG A 314 -7.49 16.38 6.38
N ALA A 315 -7.94 16.60 5.14
CA ALA A 315 -7.39 17.65 4.28
C ALA A 315 -7.97 19.02 4.70
N GLU A 316 -7.12 20.06 4.77
CA GLU A 316 -7.52 21.43 5.15
C GLU A 316 -8.59 22.03 4.22
N ASP A 317 -8.61 21.64 2.94
CA ASP A 317 -9.59 22.14 1.97
C ASP A 317 -11.00 21.54 2.14
N MET A 318 -11.18 20.63 3.10
CA MET A 318 -12.47 20.01 3.45
C MET A 318 -13.15 20.76 4.61
N GLU A 319 -12.99 22.09 4.70
CA GLU A 319 -13.85 22.94 5.54
C GLU A 319 -15.26 23.05 4.89
N GLY A 320 -16.06 22.01 5.07
CA GLY A 320 -17.45 21.95 4.66
C GLY A 320 -18.15 20.71 5.23
N ASP A 321 -19.43 20.84 5.58
CA ASP A 321 -20.30 19.88 6.29
C ASP A 321 -20.63 18.58 5.50
N ASN A 322 -19.68 18.03 4.77
CA ASN A 322 -19.75 16.67 4.23
C ASN A 322 -18.56 15.90 4.81
N GLY A 323 -18.84 14.97 5.72
CA GLY A 323 -17.85 14.08 6.31
C GLY A 323 -16.84 13.62 5.27
N GLY A 324 -15.56 13.86 5.54
CA GLY A 324 -14.48 13.47 4.64
C GLY A 324 -14.58 12.00 4.23
N ASP A 325 -14.07 11.67 3.05
CA ASP A 325 -14.02 10.29 2.56
C ASP A 325 -13.37 9.40 3.62
N GLU A 326 -14.18 8.57 4.27
CA GLU A 326 -13.74 7.69 5.35
C GLU A 326 -12.66 6.71 4.87
N GLY A 327 -12.74 6.28 3.60
CA GLY A 327 -11.73 5.44 2.99
C GLY A 327 -10.38 6.15 2.96
N ALA A 328 -10.37 7.44 2.60
CA ALA A 328 -9.19 8.28 2.62
C ALA A 328 -8.62 8.47 4.04
N THR A 329 -9.48 8.74 5.02
CA THR A 329 -9.07 8.86 6.44
C THR A 329 -8.40 7.59 6.96
N LEU A 330 -9.02 6.42 6.79
CA LEU A 330 -8.46 5.14 7.22
C LEU A 330 -7.13 4.83 6.50
N GLY A 331 -7.07 5.09 5.19
CA GLY A 331 -5.86 4.88 4.41
C GLY A 331 -4.70 5.78 4.84
N ARG A 332 -4.97 7.05 5.16
CA ARG A 332 -3.96 7.98 5.70
C ARG A 332 -3.50 7.57 7.10
N LEU A 333 -4.41 7.19 8.00
CA LEU A 333 -4.06 6.68 9.34
C LEU A 333 -3.15 5.45 9.24
N ARG A 334 -3.40 4.55 8.28
CA ARG A 334 -2.53 3.39 8.03
C ARG A 334 -1.11 3.80 7.63
N THR A 335 -0.97 4.82 6.79
CA THR A 335 0.35 5.36 6.43
C THR A 335 1.02 6.02 7.64
N VAL A 336 0.29 6.79 8.45
CA VAL A 336 0.80 7.37 9.71
C VAL A 336 1.29 6.28 10.66
N ALA A 337 0.47 5.26 10.93
CA ALA A 337 0.84 4.15 11.82
C ALA A 337 2.10 3.43 11.32
N ARG A 338 2.24 3.23 10.00
CA ARG A 338 3.44 2.66 9.37
C ARG A 338 4.67 3.55 9.57
N LEU A 339 4.59 4.84 9.26
CA LEU A 339 5.72 5.75 9.38
C LEU A 339 6.18 5.91 10.83
N VAL A 340 5.25 6.09 11.75
CA VAL A 340 5.59 6.18 13.18
C VAL A 340 6.19 4.87 13.67
N ARG A 341 5.66 3.71 13.27
CA ARG A 341 6.26 2.40 13.62
C ARG A 341 7.70 2.31 13.14
N ASP A 342 7.97 2.71 11.91
CA ASP A 342 9.27 2.54 11.28
C ASP A 342 10.30 3.56 11.80
N PHE A 343 9.89 4.80 12.07
CA PHE A 343 10.83 5.91 12.32
C PHE A 343 10.76 6.54 13.71
N ARG A 344 9.69 6.36 14.49
CA ARG A 344 9.50 7.12 15.76
C ARG A 344 9.25 6.23 16.98
N SER A 345 8.54 5.13 16.79
CA SER A 345 8.08 4.30 17.90
C SER A 345 9.23 3.42 18.42
N PRO A 346 9.40 3.31 19.74
CA PRO A 346 10.22 2.27 20.36
C PRO A 346 9.43 0.98 20.63
N GLU A 347 8.09 1.01 20.49
CA GLU A 347 7.20 -0.09 20.83
C GLU A 347 6.92 -1.00 19.62
N PRO A 348 6.62 -2.29 19.83
CA PRO A 348 6.36 -3.23 18.74
C PRO A 348 5.09 -2.89 17.95
N LEU A 349 4.04 -2.39 18.62
CA LEU A 349 2.78 -2.01 17.97
C LEU A 349 2.60 -0.48 17.98
N VAL A 350 2.11 0.06 16.86
CA VAL A 350 1.65 1.44 16.75
C VAL A 350 0.15 1.46 16.46
N ALA A 351 -0.58 2.32 17.17
CA ALA A 351 -1.99 2.60 16.93
C ALA A 351 -2.16 4.08 16.57
N ALA A 352 -2.54 4.37 15.32
CA ALA A 352 -2.97 5.70 14.89
C ALA A 352 -4.49 5.80 15.04
N LEU A 353 -4.96 6.76 15.85
CA LEU A 353 -6.36 6.91 16.24
C LEU A 353 -6.93 8.23 15.72
N ASP A 354 -8.18 8.17 15.25
CA ASP A 354 -9.02 9.32 14.90
C ASP A 354 -10.50 8.93 15.07
N ASP A 355 -11.26 9.67 15.87
CA ASP A 355 -12.73 9.57 16.04
C ASP A 355 -13.40 8.25 15.59
N GLY A 356 -13.33 7.21 16.44
CA GLY A 356 -13.94 5.89 16.18
C GLY A 356 -13.21 5.03 15.12
N ARG A 357 -11.99 5.41 14.74
CA ARG A 357 -11.17 4.72 13.74
C ARG A 357 -9.76 4.49 14.27
N ALA A 358 -9.21 3.34 13.92
CA ALA A 358 -7.85 2.98 14.24
C ALA A 358 -7.14 2.38 13.04
N ALA A 359 -5.85 2.70 12.90
CA ALA A 359 -4.93 1.94 12.08
C ALA A 359 -3.79 1.39 12.93
N LEU A 360 -3.56 0.10 12.79
CA LEU A 360 -2.66 -0.70 13.61
C LEU A 360 -1.48 -1.13 12.73
N SER A 361 -0.28 -1.06 13.29
CA SER A 361 0.94 -1.35 12.54
C SER A 361 2.00 -2.00 13.41
N ALA A 362 2.39 -3.22 13.04
CA ALA A 362 3.39 -4.03 13.71
C ALA A 362 4.45 -4.54 12.72
N PRO A 363 5.69 -4.81 13.16
CA PRO A 363 6.72 -5.39 12.29
C PRO A 363 6.44 -6.87 11.99
N GLU A 364 5.86 -7.60 12.94
CA GLU A 364 5.68 -9.05 12.88
C GLU A 364 4.21 -9.46 12.91
N SER A 365 3.51 -9.21 14.02
CA SER A 365 2.12 -9.64 14.26
C SER A 365 1.38 -8.76 15.29
N GLY A 366 0.07 -9.00 15.46
CA GLY A 366 -0.77 -8.40 16.51
C GLY A 366 -1.61 -7.20 16.06
N ALA A 367 -1.50 -6.76 14.81
CA ALA A 367 -2.33 -5.67 14.29
C ALA A 367 -3.78 -6.10 14.06
N ASP A 368 -3.99 -7.29 13.51
CA ASP A 368 -5.28 -7.95 13.30
C ASP A 368 -5.98 -8.26 14.62
N ASP A 369 -5.29 -8.87 15.58
CA ASP A 369 -5.84 -9.17 16.92
C ASP A 369 -6.36 -7.90 17.60
N ALA A 370 -5.58 -6.82 17.55
CA ALA A 370 -5.99 -5.52 18.10
C ALA A 370 -7.18 -4.91 17.34
N ALA A 371 -7.18 -4.97 16.00
CA ALA A 371 -8.29 -4.45 15.19
C ALA A 371 -9.59 -5.24 15.42
N ALA A 372 -9.50 -6.56 15.55
CA ALA A 372 -10.62 -7.44 15.87
C ALA A 372 -11.16 -7.18 17.28
N ALA A 373 -10.29 -6.97 18.27
CA ALA A 373 -10.70 -6.59 19.63
C ALA A 373 -11.49 -5.27 19.62
N LEU A 374 -11.00 -4.24 18.92
CA LEU A 374 -11.70 -2.96 18.83
C LEU A 374 -13.10 -3.09 18.20
N ALA A 375 -13.21 -3.80 17.08
CA ALA A 375 -14.49 -3.96 16.38
C ALA A 375 -15.50 -4.81 17.19
N SER A 376 -15.03 -5.74 18.02
CA SER A 376 -15.88 -6.65 18.80
C SER A 376 -16.27 -6.12 20.18
N GLU A 377 -15.36 -5.43 20.87
CA GLU A 377 -15.60 -4.90 22.22
C GLU A 377 -16.39 -3.58 22.21
N PHE A 378 -16.23 -2.78 21.15
CA PHE A 378 -16.87 -1.47 21.01
C PHE A 378 -17.74 -1.40 19.73
N PRO A 379 -18.79 -2.24 19.64
CA PRO A 379 -19.55 -2.41 18.41
C PRO A 379 -20.46 -1.21 18.10
N THR A 380 -20.62 -0.94 16.82
CA THR A 380 -21.65 -0.08 16.22
C THR A 380 -22.28 -0.81 15.05
N GLU A 381 -23.33 -0.25 14.44
CA GLU A 381 -23.92 -0.83 13.21
C GLU A 381 -22.91 -0.94 12.06
N SER A 382 -21.86 -0.11 12.07
CA SER A 382 -20.80 -0.11 11.06
C SER A 382 -19.45 -0.62 11.58
N ALA A 383 -19.37 -1.13 12.81
CA ALA A 383 -18.13 -1.66 13.35
C ALA A 383 -17.62 -2.81 12.47
N ALA A 384 -16.36 -2.69 12.06
CA ALA A 384 -15.74 -3.60 11.12
C ALA A 384 -14.22 -3.44 11.22
N TRP A 385 -13.50 -4.47 10.82
CA TRP A 385 -12.05 -4.41 10.69
C TRP A 385 -11.60 -5.14 9.43
N SER A 386 -10.43 -4.77 8.92
CA SER A 386 -9.79 -5.46 7.81
C SER A 386 -8.27 -5.37 7.93
N GLY A 387 -7.57 -6.27 7.24
CA GLY A 387 -6.11 -6.37 7.22
C GLY A 387 -5.62 -7.68 7.82
N GLY A 388 -4.37 -7.71 8.25
CA GLY A 388 -3.71 -8.92 8.74
C GLY A 388 -2.66 -8.63 9.81
N PRO A 389 -1.76 -9.57 10.09
CA PRO A 389 -0.93 -9.57 11.31
C PRO A 389 -0.07 -8.33 11.48
N ARG A 390 0.41 -7.74 10.37
CA ARG A 390 1.32 -6.60 10.41
C ARG A 390 0.61 -5.25 10.30
N ARG A 391 -0.57 -5.22 9.69
CA ARG A 391 -1.29 -3.98 9.38
C ARG A 391 -2.77 -4.28 9.35
N ALA A 392 -3.54 -3.53 10.13
CA ALA A 392 -4.99 -3.64 10.13
C ALA A 392 -5.61 -2.27 10.36
N ILE A 393 -6.87 -2.14 10.00
CA ILE A 393 -7.70 -0.98 10.29
C ILE A 393 -8.99 -1.44 10.95
N ALA A 394 -9.54 -0.61 11.83
CA ALA A 394 -10.78 -0.88 12.53
C ALA A 394 -11.65 0.36 12.62
N ARG A 395 -12.96 0.14 12.57
CA ARG A 395 -14.00 1.08 12.99
C ARG A 395 -14.64 0.56 14.28
N PHE A 396 -14.80 1.45 15.24
CA PHE A 396 -15.36 1.18 16.57
C PHE A 396 -16.24 2.37 17.02
N ASP A 397 -16.93 2.23 18.15
CA ASP A 397 -17.78 3.31 18.68
C ASP A 397 -16.96 4.57 19.04
N PRO A 398 -17.15 5.73 18.36
CA PRO A 398 -16.44 6.96 18.65
C PRO A 398 -16.75 7.53 20.05
N ALA A 399 -17.84 7.10 20.70
CA ALA A 399 -18.16 7.49 22.07
C ALA A 399 -17.35 6.73 23.14
N THR A 400 -16.57 5.73 22.74
CA THR A 400 -15.73 4.93 23.66
C THR A 400 -14.66 5.81 24.29
N GLU A 401 -14.45 5.66 25.60
CA GLU A 401 -13.35 6.35 26.27
C GLU A 401 -12.00 5.86 25.73
N GLU A 402 -11.13 6.80 25.37
CA GLU A 402 -9.84 6.49 24.75
C GLU A 402 -8.95 5.57 25.61
N ALA A 403 -9.07 5.67 26.93
CA ALA A 403 -8.37 4.79 27.85
C ALA A 403 -8.76 3.32 27.68
N ASP A 404 -10.03 3.03 27.40
CA ASP A 404 -10.56 1.68 27.17
C ASP A 404 -10.10 1.16 25.80
N VAL A 405 -10.09 2.02 24.76
CA VAL A 405 -9.54 1.70 23.44
C VAL A 405 -8.08 1.27 23.54
N ILE A 406 -7.26 2.04 24.27
CA ILE A 406 -5.84 1.73 24.45
C ILE A 406 -5.65 0.45 25.29
N ALA A 407 -6.51 0.22 26.29
CA ALA A 407 -6.48 -0.99 27.10
C ALA A 407 -6.77 -2.23 26.24
N ALA A 408 -7.82 -2.21 25.42
CA ALA A 408 -8.19 -3.31 24.53
C ALA A 408 -7.06 -3.66 23.55
N ILE A 409 -6.46 -2.65 22.89
CA ILE A 409 -5.32 -2.85 21.97
C ILE A 409 -4.16 -3.54 22.70
N ARG A 410 -3.82 -3.08 23.91
CA ARG A 410 -2.71 -3.64 24.71
C ARG A 410 -2.98 -5.05 25.20
N GLU A 411 -4.22 -5.41 25.46
CA GLU A 411 -4.59 -6.74 25.92
C GLU A 411 -4.58 -7.75 24.77
N ALA A 412 -5.04 -7.34 23.59
CA ALA A 412 -5.02 -8.15 22.38
C ALA A 412 -3.60 -8.39 21.84
N SER A 413 -2.67 -7.45 22.06
CA SER A 413 -1.31 -7.52 21.51
C SER A 413 -0.28 -8.26 22.38
N LYS A 414 -0.71 -9.00 23.41
CA LYS A 414 0.16 -9.66 24.40
C LYS A 414 0.63 -11.05 24.01
#